data_AF-A0AAW0WY48-F1
#
_entry.id   AF-A0AAW0WY48-F1
#
_cell.length_a   1.000
_cell.length_b   1.000
_cell.length_c   1.000
_cell.angle_alpha   90.00
_cell.angle_beta   90.00
_cell.angle_gamma   90.00
#
_symmetry.space_group_name_H-M   'P 1'
#
loop_
_entity.id
_entity.type
_entity.pdbx_description
1 polymer ?
#
loop_
_entity_poly.entity_id
_entity_poly.type
_entity_poly.pdbx_seq_one_letter_code
_entity_poly.pdbx_strand_id
1 'polypeptide(L)'
;MLHDLISAVKGIGGDMFVGKEDFRFEVSNDLGFLHPSEFAIIHKILSIGTHYKKITNFCNTYDIVRINTDKKYRCGLYLSSLASALHKTARSFHTTVVELEYRLLSDPHLPLSELLLTLQ
;
A
#
# COMPACT_ATOMS: atom_id res chain seq x y z
N MET A 1 16.65 0.69 0.69
CA MET A 1 15.73 0.84 -0.45
C MET A 1 14.61 -0.20 -0.44
N LEU A 2 14.88 -1.51 -0.56
CA LEU A 2 13.80 -2.51 -0.62
C LEU A 2 12.90 -2.58 0.63
N HIS A 3 13.48 -2.56 1.84
CA HIS A 3 12.68 -2.50 3.08
C HIS A 3 11.79 -1.26 3.17
N ASP A 4 12.30 -0.12 2.69
CA ASP A 4 11.56 1.13 2.66
C ASP A 4 10.43 1.09 1.63
N LEU A 5 10.67 0.40 0.49
CA LEU A 5 9.66 0.17 -0.55
C LEU A 5 8.53 -0.75 -0.05
N ILE A 6 8.85 -1.84 0.64
CA ILE A 6 7.86 -2.74 1.26
C ILE A 6 7.02 -1.96 2.29
N SER A 7 7.68 -1.11 3.09
CA SER A 7 6.99 -0.25 4.05
C SER A 7 6.02 0.72 3.36
N ALA A 8 6.44 1.33 2.25
CA ALA A 8 5.60 2.19 1.43
C ALA A 8 4.41 1.44 0.81
N VAL A 9 4.60 0.19 0.35
CA VAL A 9 3.52 -0.68 -0.15
C VAL A 9 2.47 -0.96 0.94
N LYS A 10 2.91 -1.15 2.18
CA LYS A 10 2.01 -1.30 3.34
C LYS A 10 1.27 -0.02 3.71
N GLY A 11 1.66 1.12 3.15
CA GLY A 11 1.04 2.42 3.39
C GLY A 11 1.78 3.27 4.46
N ILE A 12 2.95 2.82 4.91
CA ILE A 12 3.78 3.51 5.90
C ILE A 12 4.87 4.27 5.15
N GLY A 13 4.96 5.59 5.38
CA GLY A 13 6.01 6.40 4.78
C GLY A 13 7.39 6.05 5.34
N GLY A 14 8.38 6.14 4.48
CA GLY A 14 9.79 5.90 4.75
C GLY A 14 10.65 7.15 4.57
N ASP A 15 11.96 6.95 4.62
CA ASP A 15 12.96 8.02 4.43
C ASP A 15 13.23 8.27 2.93
N MET A 16 13.24 7.20 2.12
CA MET A 16 13.37 7.28 0.66
C MET A 16 12.01 7.48 -0.02
N PHE A 17 10.94 6.96 0.58
CA PHE A 17 9.57 7.03 0.03
C PHE A 17 8.63 7.75 0.97
N VAL A 18 8.42 9.05 0.73
CA VAL A 18 7.65 9.91 1.62
C VAL A 18 6.18 9.92 1.22
N GLY A 19 5.30 9.73 2.19
CA GLY A 19 3.85 9.84 2.00
C GLY A 19 3.38 11.29 2.02
N LYS A 20 2.63 11.71 1.00
CA LYS A 20 1.94 13.01 0.94
C LYS A 20 0.49 12.94 1.45
N GLU A 21 -0.15 14.10 1.59
CA GLU A 21 -1.51 14.28 2.13
C GLU A 21 -2.60 13.49 1.37
N ASP A 22 -2.37 13.16 0.09
CA ASP A 22 -3.31 12.42 -0.78
C ASP A 22 -3.12 10.89 -0.81
N PHE A 23 -2.50 10.32 0.22
CA PHE A 23 -2.07 8.91 0.25
C PHE A 23 -1.06 8.53 -0.85
N ARG A 24 -0.56 9.51 -1.60
CA ARG A 24 0.45 9.33 -2.64
C ARG A 24 1.82 9.16 -2.01
N PHE A 25 2.62 8.28 -2.58
CA PHE A 25 4.03 8.14 -2.22
C PHE A 25 4.90 8.73 -3.33
N GLU A 26 5.87 9.53 -2.93
CA GLU A 26 6.88 10.09 -3.82
C GLU A 26 8.27 9.72 -3.34
N VAL A 27 9.22 9.69 -4.27
CA VAL A 27 10.63 9.46 -3.96
C VAL A 27 11.22 10.77 -3.45
N SER A 28 11.82 10.76 -2.26
CA SER A 28 12.25 11.98 -1.56
C SER A 28 13.47 12.66 -2.19
N ASN A 29 14.32 11.90 -2.88
CA ASN A 29 15.54 12.37 -3.52
C ASN A 29 15.69 11.77 -4.92
N ASP A 30 16.37 12.49 -5.81
CA ASP A 30 16.96 11.87 -7.00
C ASP A 30 17.99 10.83 -6.51
N LEU A 31 17.54 9.57 -6.46
CA LEU A 31 18.37 8.41 -6.17
C LEU A 31 19.33 8.25 -7.35
N GLY A 32 20.39 9.05 -7.40
CA GLY A 32 21.36 9.15 -8.51
C GLY A 32 22.12 7.86 -8.83
N PHE A 33 21.78 6.77 -8.14
CA PHE A 33 22.30 5.42 -8.32
C PHE A 33 21.30 4.47 -8.98
N LEU A 34 20.04 4.87 -9.21
CA LEU A 34 19.03 4.03 -9.86
C LEU A 34 18.94 4.29 -11.36
N HIS A 35 18.79 3.20 -12.12
CA HIS A 35 18.52 3.29 -13.54
C HIS A 35 17.09 3.80 -13.80
N PRO A 36 16.82 4.59 -14.87
CA PRO A 36 15.47 5.06 -15.18
C PRO A 36 14.41 3.94 -15.27
N SER A 37 14.81 2.75 -15.72
CA SER A 37 13.93 1.56 -15.74
C SER A 37 13.55 1.08 -14.34
N GLU A 38 14.48 1.13 -13.37
CA GLU A 38 14.19 0.77 -11.98
C GLU A 38 13.24 1.79 -11.35
N PHE A 39 13.43 3.07 -11.70
CA PHE A 39 12.53 4.14 -11.28
C PHE A 39 11.09 3.93 -11.77
N ALA A 40 10.92 3.48 -13.01
CA ALA A 40 9.61 3.12 -13.55
C ALA A 40 8.94 1.96 -12.79
N ILE A 41 9.72 0.93 -12.41
CA ILE A 41 9.22 -0.19 -11.61
C ILE A 41 8.82 0.28 -10.21
N ILE A 42 9.67 1.09 -9.56
CA ILE A 42 9.39 1.67 -8.25
C ILE A 42 8.11 2.50 -8.28
N HIS A 43 7.92 3.35 -9.28
CA HIS A 43 6.69 4.11 -9.43
C HIS A 43 5.45 3.23 -9.58
N LYS A 44 5.55 2.12 -10.32
CA LYS A 44 4.45 1.16 -10.44
C LYS A 44 4.13 0.52 -9.09
N ILE A 45 5.15 0.13 -8.32
CA ILE A 45 4.99 -0.45 -6.98
C ILE A 45 4.40 0.58 -5.99
N LEU A 46 4.88 1.82 -5.99
CA LEU A 46 4.34 2.91 -5.15
C LEU A 46 2.89 3.25 -5.51
N SER A 47 2.52 3.14 -6.78
CA SER A 47 1.13 3.25 -7.22
C SER A 47 0.28 2.16 -6.57
N ILE A 48 0.72 0.90 -6.55
CA ILE A 48 0.02 -0.19 -5.86
C ILE A 48 -0.15 0.13 -4.36
N GLY A 49 0.91 0.58 -3.69
CA GLY A 49 0.85 1.01 -2.28
C GLY A 49 -0.14 2.16 -2.03
N THR A 50 -0.20 3.13 -2.95
CA THR A 50 -1.18 4.24 -2.90
C THR A 50 -2.62 3.72 -2.99
N HIS A 51 -2.89 2.78 -3.89
CA HIS A 51 -4.21 2.16 -4.02
C HIS A 51 -4.58 1.35 -2.77
N TYR A 52 -3.64 0.56 -2.25
CA TYR A 52 -3.83 -0.20 -1.02
C TYR A 52 -4.17 0.72 0.17
N LYS A 53 -3.45 1.84 0.32
CA LYS A 53 -3.72 2.82 1.39
C LYS A 53 -5.09 3.49 1.25
N LYS A 54 -5.52 3.80 0.02
CA LYS A 54 -6.86 4.34 -0.24
C LYS A 54 -7.96 3.33 0.11
N ILE A 55 -7.77 2.06 -0.28
CA ILE A 55 -8.72 0.98 0.01
C ILE A 55 -8.82 0.75 1.52
N THR A 56 -7.69 0.65 2.22
CA THR A 56 -7.68 0.45 3.68
C THR A 56 -8.28 1.64 4.43
N ASN A 57 -8.02 2.87 4.00
CA ASN A 57 -8.66 4.06 4.56
C ASN A 57 -10.18 4.07 4.32
N PHE A 58 -10.62 3.69 3.11
CA PHE A 58 -12.04 3.52 2.81
C PHE A 58 -12.68 2.46 3.73
N CYS A 59 -12.04 1.30 3.88
CA CYS A 59 -12.52 0.25 4.78
C CYS A 59 -12.65 0.80 6.20
N ASN A 60 -11.60 1.41 6.76
CA ASN A 60 -11.62 1.94 8.13
C ASN A 60 -12.69 3.04 8.34
N THR A 61 -13.03 3.79 7.29
CA THR A 61 -14.06 4.84 7.36
C THR A 61 -15.47 4.25 7.42
N TYR A 62 -15.71 3.11 6.77
CA TYR A 62 -17.05 2.55 6.55
C TYR A 62 -17.31 1.17 7.18
N ASP A 63 -16.29 0.52 7.76
CA ASP A 63 -16.38 -0.80 8.41
C ASP A 63 -17.17 -0.73 9.73
N ILE A 64 -17.25 0.46 10.34
CA ILE A 64 -18.03 0.66 11.55
C ILE A 64 -19.45 1.10 11.15
N VAL A 65 -20.45 0.35 11.59
CA VAL A 65 -21.84 0.83 11.74
C VAL A 65 -21.82 1.88 12.86
N ARG A 66 -21.11 3.00 12.66
CA ARG A 66 -21.24 4.17 13.51
C ARG A 66 -22.58 4.77 13.13
N ILE A 67 -23.57 4.53 13.98
CA ILE A 67 -24.79 5.34 14.06
C ILE A 67 -24.35 6.72 14.60
N ASN A 68 -23.53 7.44 13.82
CA ASN A 68 -23.23 8.82 14.12
C ASN A 68 -24.44 9.62 13.62
N THR A 69 -25.13 10.26 14.56
CA THR A 69 -26.27 11.16 14.32
C THR A 69 -25.90 12.43 13.54
N ASP A 70 -24.66 12.54 13.08
CA ASP A 70 -24.21 13.63 12.22
C ASP A 70 -24.69 13.41 10.79
N LYS A 71 -25.49 14.37 10.29
CA LYS A 71 -26.13 14.39 8.96
C LYS A 71 -25.17 14.26 7.76
N LYS A 72 -23.85 14.23 7.99
CA LYS A 72 -22.81 14.05 6.97
C LYS A 72 -22.26 12.61 6.88
N TYR A 73 -22.52 11.73 7.84
CA TYR A 73 -22.07 10.34 7.77
C TYR A 73 -23.02 9.54 6.87
N ARG A 74 -22.59 9.27 5.64
CA ARG A 74 -23.27 8.32 4.73
C ARG A 74 -22.91 6.89 5.14
N CYS A 75 -23.30 6.47 6.34
CA CYS A 75 -23.19 5.08 6.76
C CYS A 75 -24.45 4.32 6.33
N GLY A 76 -24.28 3.20 5.64
CA GLY A 76 -25.38 2.35 5.20
C GLY A 76 -24.96 0.90 5.14
N LEU A 77 -25.91 -0.02 5.35
CA LEU A 77 -25.68 -1.48 5.36
C LEU A 77 -24.89 -1.93 4.13
N TYR A 78 -25.28 -1.49 2.92
CA TYR A 78 -24.56 -1.81 1.68
C TYR A 78 -23.11 -1.34 1.68
N LEU A 79 -22.86 -0.13 2.18
CA LEU A 79 -21.51 0.43 2.20
C LEU A 79 -20.62 -0.28 3.22
N SER A 80 -21.18 -0.64 4.38
CA SER A 80 -20.49 -1.44 5.38
C SER A 80 -20.19 -2.86 4.89
N SER A 81 -21.14 -3.49 4.17
CA SER A 81 -20.90 -4.82 3.58
C SER A 81 -19.84 -4.77 2.48
N LEU A 82 -19.81 -3.70 1.69
CA LEU A 82 -18.79 -3.47 0.66
C LEU A 82 -17.41 -3.25 1.31
N ALA A 83 -17.34 -2.40 2.34
CA ALA A 83 -16.10 -2.16 3.10
C ALA A 83 -15.57 -3.46 3.71
N SER A 84 -16.43 -4.27 4.33
CA SER A 84 -16.05 -5.57 4.90
C SER A 84 -15.56 -6.56 3.84
N ALA A 85 -16.21 -6.59 2.67
CA ALA A 85 -15.78 -7.42 1.55
C ALA A 85 -14.40 -6.97 1.00
N LEU A 86 -14.19 -5.67 0.81
CA LEU A 86 -12.89 -5.13 0.39
C LEU A 86 -11.81 -5.36 1.45
N HIS A 87 -12.15 -5.30 2.73
CA HIS A 87 -11.19 -5.56 3.80
C HIS A 87 -10.65 -7.00 3.74
N LYS A 88 -11.52 -7.97 3.42
CA LYS A 88 -11.10 -9.37 3.22
C LYS A 88 -10.14 -9.53 2.04
N THR A 89 -10.39 -8.86 0.91
CA THR A 89 -9.48 -8.93 -0.25
C THR A 89 -8.16 -8.21 0.02
N ALA A 90 -8.19 -7.05 0.68
CA ALA A 90 -7.00 -6.33 1.12
C ALA A 90 -6.14 -7.15 2.10
N ARG A 91 -6.76 -8.00 2.92
CA ARG A 91 -6.04 -8.91 3.84
C ARG A 91 -5.25 -10.00 3.10
N SER A 92 -5.76 -10.48 1.96
CA SER A 92 -5.00 -11.41 1.11
C SER A 92 -3.71 -10.75 0.61
N PHE A 93 -3.82 -9.51 0.11
CA PHE A 93 -2.66 -8.73 -0.32
C PHE A 93 -1.66 -8.50 0.82
N HIS A 94 -2.15 -8.14 2.01
CA HIS A 94 -1.28 -8.00 3.19
C HIS A 94 -0.49 -9.28 3.50
N THR A 95 -1.09 -10.44 3.33
CA THR A 95 -0.41 -11.72 3.56
C THR A 95 0.72 -11.94 2.54
N THR A 96 0.49 -11.61 1.27
CA THR A 96 1.54 -11.63 0.23
C THR A 96 2.70 -10.68 0.56
N VAL A 97 2.40 -9.47 1.05
CA VAL A 97 3.44 -8.50 1.45
C VAL A 97 4.28 -9.01 2.63
N VAL A 98 3.66 -9.69 3.60
CA VAL A 98 4.39 -10.33 4.72
C VAL A 98 5.26 -11.48 4.24
N GLU A 99 4.79 -12.28 3.28
CA GLU A 99 5.61 -13.33 2.68
C GLU A 99 6.83 -12.73 1.94
N LEU A 100 6.64 -11.61 1.23
CA LEU A 100 7.73 -10.89 0.58
C LEU A 100 8.75 -10.34 1.58
N GLU A 101 8.29 -9.82 2.72
CA GLU A 101 9.17 -9.39 3.80
C GLU A 101 10.02 -10.56 4.33
N TYR A 102 9.41 -11.73 4.55
CA TYR A 102 10.12 -12.93 4.97
C TYR A 102 11.17 -13.39 3.94
N ARG A 103 10.83 -13.32 2.64
CA ARG A 103 11.78 -13.64 1.56
C ARG A 103 12.94 -12.65 1.52
N LEU A 104 12.69 -11.35 1.68
CA LEU A 104 13.74 -10.34 1.74
C LEU A 104 14.67 -10.53 2.95
N LEU A 105 14.14 -10.99 4.09
CA LEU A 105 14.96 -11.34 5.25
C LEU A 105 15.81 -12.59 5.01
N SER A 106 15.33 -13.51 4.17
CA SER A 106 16.03 -14.77 3.84
C SER A 106 17.09 -14.57 2.75
N ASP A 107 16.82 -13.72 1.77
CA ASP A 107 17.74 -13.35 0.69
C ASP A 107 17.81 -11.82 0.53
N PRO A 108 18.90 -11.18 0.99
CA PRO A 108 19.12 -9.74 0.84
C PRO A 108 19.30 -9.26 -0.60
N HIS A 109 19.56 -10.15 -1.56
CA HIS A 109 19.84 -9.81 -2.96
C HIS A 109 18.63 -9.93 -3.89
N LEU A 110 17.42 -10.00 -3.32
CA LEU A 110 16.17 -10.14 -4.06
C LEU A 110 16.02 -9.02 -5.12
N PRO A 111 15.82 -9.37 -6.41
CA PRO A 111 15.73 -8.37 -7.46
C PRO A 111 14.38 -7.64 -7.44
N LEU A 112 14.39 -6.37 -7.82
CA LEU A 112 13.19 -5.53 -7.91
C LEU A 112 12.11 -6.10 -8.85
N SER A 113 12.53 -6.81 -9.89
CA SER A 113 11.62 -7.49 -10.83
C SER A 113 10.78 -8.58 -10.15
N GLU A 114 11.34 -9.30 -9.19
CA GLU A 114 10.61 -10.35 -8.46
C GLU A 114 9.54 -9.75 -7.55
N LEU A 115 9.86 -8.63 -6.89
CA LEU A 115 8.88 -7.85 -6.11
C LEU A 115 7.71 -7.38 -6.99
N LEU A 116 7.99 -6.93 -8.21
CA LEU A 116 6.92 -6.52 -9.13
C LEU A 116 6.03 -7.70 -9.53
N LEU A 117 6.62 -8.87 -9.82
CA LEU A 117 5.88 -10.07 -10.24
C LEU A 117 4.98 -10.62 -9.14
N THR A 118 5.42 -10.55 -7.88
CA THR A 118 4.64 -11.04 -6.74
C THR A 118 3.54 -10.08 -6.29
N LEU A 119 3.64 -8.79 -6.62
CA LEU A 119 2.64 -7.77 -6.29
C LEU A 119 1.59 -7.55 -7.40
N GLN A 120 1.74 -8.17 -8.57
CA GLN A 120 0.82 -8.08 -9.71
C GLN A 120 -0.23 -9.20 -9.67
#